data_AF-A0A3M9ZWI1-F1
#
_entry.id   AF-A0A3M9ZWI1-F1
#
_cell.length_a   1.000
_cell.length_b   1.000
_cell.length_c   1.000
_cell.angle_alpha   90.00
_cell.angle_beta   90.00
_cell.angle_gamma   90.00
#
_symmetry.space_group_name_H-M   'P 1'
#
loop_
_entity.id
_entity.type
_entity.pdbx_description
1 polymer ?
#
loop_
_entity_poly.entity_id
_entity_poly.type
_entity_poly.pdbx_seq_one_letter_code
_entity_poly.pdbx_strand_id
1 'polypeptide(L)'
;MEVHVYDTYVKAADGHTMHFDVITAEKNHEQAIEYAKRWLSSIGEGDSAVTTNECSFCHSQGAPEPVVQAIQKDGYFIQKMEGCPE
;
A
#
# COMPACT_ATOMS: atom_id res chain seq x y z
N MET A 1 17.92 -2.48 1.04
CA MET A 1 17.32 -1.30 1.69
C MET A 1 16.37 -1.79 2.77
N GLU A 2 16.32 -1.13 3.94
CA GLU A 2 15.24 -1.37 4.92
C GLU A 2 13.97 -0.68 4.41
N VAL A 3 12.83 -1.34 4.54
CA VAL A 3 11.51 -0.83 4.14
C VAL A 3 10.52 -0.95 5.28
N HIS A 4 9.47 -0.15 5.22
CA HIS A 4 8.38 -0.13 6.18
C HIS A 4 7.10 -0.61 5.52
N VAL A 5 6.48 -1.62 6.12
CA VAL A 5 5.30 -2.31 5.60
C VAL A 5 4.07 -1.80 6.34
N TYR A 6 3.09 -1.33 5.56
CA TYR A 6 1.79 -0.90 6.05
C TYR A 6 0.71 -1.83 5.53
N ASP A 7 0.20 -2.65 6.43
CA ASP A 7 -0.87 -3.61 6.19
C ASP A 7 -2.18 -2.86 5.96
N THR A 8 -2.78 -3.02 4.77
CA THR A 8 -3.90 -2.17 4.33
C THR A 8 -5.12 -2.99 3.92
N TYR A 9 -6.25 -2.71 4.57
CA TYR A 9 -7.56 -3.30 4.27
C TYR A 9 -8.56 -2.23 3.88
N VAL A 10 -9.14 -2.34 2.68
CA VAL A 10 -10.18 -1.42 2.22
C VAL A 10 -11.40 -2.18 1.71
N LYS A 11 -12.53 -1.47 1.66
CA LYS A 11 -13.77 -1.96 1.08
C LYS A 11 -13.87 -1.44 -0.35
N ALA A 12 -13.80 -2.33 -1.34
CA ALA A 12 -13.98 -1.99 -2.75
C ALA A 12 -15.42 -1.52 -3.02
N ALA A 13 -15.62 -0.87 -4.17
CA ALA A 13 -16.92 -0.31 -4.56
C ALA A 13 -18.04 -1.36 -4.66
N ASP A 14 -17.73 -2.60 -5.04
CA ASP A 14 -18.69 -3.72 -5.10
C ASP A 14 -18.94 -4.39 -3.72
N GLY A 15 -18.25 -3.93 -2.68
CA GLY A 15 -18.36 -4.42 -1.33
C GLY A 15 -17.48 -5.61 -0.98
N HIS A 16 -16.54 -6.09 -1.81
CA HIS A 16 -15.53 -7.04 -1.34
C HIS A 16 -14.39 -6.34 -0.58
N THR A 17 -13.59 -7.11 0.17
CA THR A 17 -12.43 -6.59 0.88
C THR A 17 -11.19 -6.74 0.02
N MET A 18 -10.44 -5.65 -0.14
CA MET A 18 -9.10 -5.68 -0.71
C MET A 18 -8.07 -5.60 0.40
N HIS A 19 -7.05 -6.45 0.30
CA HIS A 19 -5.92 -6.52 1.22
C HIS A 19 -4.63 -6.38 0.43
N PHE A 20 -3.80 -5.42 0.82
CA PHE A 20 -2.51 -5.16 0.19
C PHE A 20 -1.58 -4.47 1.18
N ASP A 21 -0.27 -4.59 0.96
CA ASP A 21 0.72 -3.82 1.71
C ASP A 21 1.15 -2.60 0.92
N VAL A 22 1.24 -1.45 1.61
CA VAL A 22 2.01 -0.30 1.13
C VAL A 22 3.41 -0.38 1.70
N ILE A 23 4.40 -0.52 0.82
CA ILE A 23 5.81 -0.65 1.20
C ILE A 23 6.54 0.63 0.82
N THR A 24 7.20 1.25 1.80
CA THR A 24 7.86 2.55 1.66
C THR A 24 9.28 2.54 2.23
N ALA A 25 10.12 3.47 1.78
CA ALA A 25 11.48 3.66 2.32
C ALA A 25 11.50 4.47 3.62
N GLU A 26 10.52 5.33 3.84
CA GLU A 26 10.40 6.18 5.03
C GLU A 26 9.28 5.69 5.93
N LYS A 27 9.52 5.66 7.25
CA LYS A 27 8.49 5.28 8.22
C LYS A 27 7.52 6.45 8.45
N ASN A 28 6.74 6.78 7.43
CA ASN A 28 5.79 7.88 7.43
C ASN A 28 4.38 7.37 7.10
N HIS A 29 3.50 7.42 8.09
CA HIS A 29 2.14 6.89 7.99
C HIS A 29 1.25 7.72 7.07
N GLU A 30 1.31 9.04 7.16
CA GLU A 30 0.52 9.92 6.27
C GLU A 30 0.89 9.68 4.81
N GLN A 31 2.20 9.54 4.53
CA GLN A 31 2.69 9.24 3.20
C GLN A 31 2.24 7.85 2.71
N ALA A 32 2.23 6.83 3.58
CA ALA A 32 1.71 5.51 3.24
C ALA A 32 0.21 5.56 2.87
N ILE A 33 -0.59 6.34 3.60
CA ILE A 33 -2.01 6.57 3.28
C ILE A 33 -2.16 7.27 1.91
N GLU A 34 -1.34 8.27 1.61
CA GLU A 34 -1.35 8.94 0.32
C GLU A 34 -1.01 7.99 -0.84
N TYR A 35 -0.02 7.11 -0.65
CA TYR A 35 0.35 6.11 -1.63
C TYR A 35 -0.74 5.04 -1.83
N ALA A 36 -1.39 4.56 -0.77
CA ALA A 36 -2.57 3.70 -0.88
C ALA A 36 -3.65 4.35 -1.73
N LYS A 37 -4.03 5.60 -1.41
CA LYS A 37 -5.06 6.36 -2.15
C LYS A 37 -4.69 6.56 -3.61
N ARG A 38 -3.42 6.86 -3.90
CA ARG A 38 -2.92 7.01 -5.26
C ARG A 38 -3.05 5.72 -6.05
N TRP A 39 -2.67 4.58 -5.45
CA TRP A 39 -2.81 3.28 -6.10
C TRP A 39 -4.27 2.90 -6.31
N LEU A 40 -5.12 3.03 -5.29
CA LEU A 40 -6.56 2.76 -5.40
C LEU A 40 -7.21 3.58 -6.52
N SER A 41 -6.88 4.87 -6.60
CA SER A 41 -7.35 5.74 -7.69
C SER A 41 -6.91 5.22 -9.07
N SER A 42 -5.69 4.66 -9.18
CA SER A 42 -5.17 4.14 -10.44
C SER A 42 -5.87 2.87 -10.93
N ILE A 43 -6.52 2.13 -10.04
CA ILE A 43 -7.28 0.92 -10.35
C ILE A 43 -8.80 1.11 -10.30
N GLY A 44 -9.27 2.36 -10.16
CA GLY A 44 -10.70 2.69 -10.14
C GLY A 44 -11.39 2.61 -8.77
N GLU A 45 -10.63 2.40 -7.70
CA GLU A 45 -11.11 2.25 -6.31
C GLU A 45 -10.86 3.51 -5.45
N GLY A 46 -10.72 4.68 -6.08
CA GLY A 46 -10.31 5.93 -5.42
C GLY A 46 -11.27 6.45 -4.34
N ASP A 47 -12.53 5.99 -4.34
CA ASP A 47 -13.54 6.36 -3.33
C ASP A 47 -13.44 5.53 -2.04
N SER A 48 -12.60 4.49 -2.03
CA SER A 48 -12.34 3.67 -0.84
C SER A 48 -11.77 4.54 0.30
N ALA A 49 -12.35 4.40 1.49
CA ALA A 49 -11.83 5.08 2.68
C ALA A 49 -10.44 4.51 3.02
N VAL A 50 -9.45 5.40 3.13
CA VAL A 50 -8.13 5.06 3.66
C VAL A 50 -7.73 6.09 4.71
N THR A 51 -7.78 5.66 5.96
CA THR A 51 -7.31 6.39 7.13
C THR A 51 -6.26 5.56 7.87
N THR A 52 -5.90 5.98 9.08
CA THR A 52 -5.04 5.20 9.97
C THR A 52 -5.68 3.88 10.42
N ASN A 53 -7.00 3.71 10.27
CA ASN A 53 -7.68 2.46 10.59
C ASN A 53 -7.46 1.40 9.51
N GLU A 54 -7.53 1.82 8.24
CA GLU A 54 -7.45 0.91 7.09
C GLU A 54 -6.01 0.61 6.72
N CYS A 55 -5.10 1.58 6.82
CA CYS A 55 -3.68 1.43 6.53
C CYS A 55 -2.91 1.47 7.85
N SER A 56 -2.29 0.36 8.27
CA SER A 56 -1.66 0.24 9.60
C SER A 56 -0.20 -0.21 9.49
N PHE A 57 0.72 0.44 10.21
CA PHE A 57 2.10 -0.02 10.25
C PHE A 57 2.19 -1.42 10.86
N CYS A 58 2.83 -2.36 10.15
CA CYS A 58 3.01 -3.73 10.60
C CYS A 58 4.43 -3.95 11.13
N HIS A 59 5.45 -3.84 10.26
CA HIS A 59 6.85 -4.04 10.62
C HIS A 59 7.81 -3.39 9.62
N SER A 60 9.10 -3.43 9.95
CA SER A 60 10.19 -3.12 9.02
C SER A 60 10.92 -4.40 8.63
N GLN A 61 11.40 -4.47 7.39
CA GLN A 61 12.21 -5.60 6.92
C GLN A 61 13.20 -5.18 5.83
N GLY A 62 14.11 -6.08 5.46
CA GLY A 62 14.89 -5.95 4.23
C GLY A 62 14.03 -6.22 3.00
N ALA A 63 14.16 -5.39 1.97
CA ALA A 63 13.49 -5.58 0.69
C ALA A 63 14.40 -6.26 -0.35
N PRO A 64 13.86 -7.17 -1.18
CA PRO A 64 14.57 -7.71 -2.34
C PRO A 64 14.73 -6.65 -3.44
N GLU A 65 15.71 -6.84 -4.32
CA GLU A 65 16.09 -5.86 -5.35
C GLU A 65 14.92 -5.31 -6.19
N PRO A 66 13.94 -6.10 -6.66
CA PRO A 66 12.82 -5.58 -7.45
C PRO A 66 11.95 -4.58 -6.69
N VAL A 67 11.75 -4.80 -5.38
CA VAL A 67 10.98 -3.89 -4.52
C VAL A 67 11.77 -2.61 -4.27
N VAL A 68 13.08 -2.72 -4.07
CA VAL A 68 13.97 -1.56 -3.93
C VAL A 68 13.90 -0.68 -5.17
N GLN A 69 13.99 -1.27 -6.36
CA GLN A 69 13.94 -0.54 -7.62
C GLN A 69 12.58 0.15 -7.85
N ALA A 70 11.48 -0.51 -7.51
CA ALA A 70 10.15 0.08 -7.59
C ALA A 70 10.01 1.29 -6.65
N ILE A 71 10.43 1.15 -5.39
CA ILE A 71 10.38 2.25 -4.41
C ILE A 71 11.27 3.42 -4.84
N GLN A 72 12.47 3.16 -5.38
CA GLN A 72 13.35 4.22 -5.88
C GLN A 72 12.76 4.98 -7.07
N LYS A 73 11.95 4.31 -7.90
CA LYS A 73 11.34 4.90 -9.08
C LYS A 73 10.04 5.64 -8.77
N ASP A 74 9.15 5.01 -8.01
CA ASP A 74 7.76 5.43 -7.86
C ASP A 74 7.45 5.97 -6.44
N GLY A 75 8.39 5.83 -5.49
CA GLY A 75 8.28 6.25 -4.09
C GLY A 75 7.75 5.18 -3.14
N TYR A 76 7.07 4.17 -3.69
CA TYR A 76 6.44 3.07 -2.95
C TYR A 76 6.31 1.82 -3.81
N PHE A 77 5.95 0.70 -3.17
CA PHE A 77 5.54 -0.53 -3.84
C PHE A 77 4.25 -1.05 -3.21
N ILE A 78 3.33 -1.55 -4.03
CA ILE A 78 2.09 -2.18 -3.57
C ILE A 78 2.22 -3.68 -3.74
N GLN A 79 2.21 -4.39 -2.62
CA GLN A 79 2.12 -5.84 -2.62
C GLN A 79 0.65 -6.24 -2.53
N LYS A 80 0.08 -6.64 -3.68
CA LYS A 80 -1.29 -7.16 -3.75
C LYS A 80 -1.37 -8.49 -2.99
N MET A 81 -2.42 -8.67 -2.17
CA MET A 81 -2.69 -9.93 -1.46
C MET A 81 -4.07 -10.48 -1.81
N GLU A 82 -5.12 -10.08 -1.11
CA GLU A 82 -6.49 -10.58 -1.32
C GLU A 82 -7.37 -9.54 -2.01
N GLY A 83 -8.29 -9.97 -2.89
CA GLY A 83 -9.29 -9.12 -3.53
C GLY A 83 -8.74 -8.08 -4.53
N CYS A 84 -7.42 -7.96 -4.68
CA CYS A 84 -6.84 -7.00 -5.61
C CYS A 84 -7.01 -7.43 -7.08
N PRO A 85 -7.21 -6.49 -8.02
CA PRO A 85 -7.26 -6.82 -9.45
C PRO A 85 -5.91 -7.34 -9.94
N GLU A 86 -5.90 -8.19 -10.98
CA GLU A 86 -4.67 -8.72 -11.60
C GLU A 86 -3.79 -7.63 -12.22
#